data_AF-B3RYH8-F1
#
_entry.id   AF-B3RYH8-F1
#
_cell.length_a   1.000
_cell.length_b   1.000
_cell.length_c   1.000
_cell.angle_alpha   90.00
_cell.angle_beta   90.00
_cell.angle_gamma   90.00
#
_symmetry.space_group_name_H-M   'P 1'
#
loop_
_entity.id
_entity.type
_entity.pdbx_description
1 polymer ?
#
loop_
_entity_poly.entity_id
_entity_poly.type
_entity_poly.pdbx_seq_one_letter_code
_entity_poly.pdbx_strand_id
1 'polypeptide(L)'
;MGCCFSNSSDERFDVQNPIINERTPLMVDSSAVPSRPVFSNDFAPNESLTSPKENDEKGAVNKILHEVSRNVIDIANMESGGIEQIKYSEREKVYSSKVAVLAIKPTSSARNDILSIDSVSVVNVLSEKTTNDRKMITDNIKQVASAFSSMGIKSTKPLVVQFDSVP
;
A
#
# COMPACT_ATOMS: atom_id res chain seq x y z
N MET A 1 -32.56 8.85 -7.37
CA MET A 1 -33.57 8.54 -8.39
C MET A 1 -33.06 9.15 -9.69
N GLY A 2 -32.39 8.45 -10.59
CA GLY A 2 -32.75 7.15 -11.16
C GLY A 2 -33.53 7.42 -12.44
N CYS A 3 -32.87 7.29 -13.61
CA CYS A 3 -33.37 6.61 -14.81
C CYS A 3 -32.52 6.95 -16.05
N CYS A 4 -31.93 5.90 -16.62
CA CYS A 4 -31.44 5.83 -17.99
C CYS A 4 -32.51 5.13 -18.84
N PHE A 5 -32.69 5.53 -20.10
CA PHE A 5 -33.17 4.64 -21.17
C PHE A 5 -32.60 5.05 -22.53
N SER A 6 -31.83 4.15 -23.14
CA SER A 6 -31.72 3.93 -24.59
C SER A 6 -33.03 3.24 -25.04
N ASN A 7 -33.53 3.24 -26.28
CA ASN A 7 -33.02 3.46 -27.63
C ASN A 7 -34.26 3.60 -28.55
N SER A 8 -34.20 4.43 -29.60
CA SER A 8 -34.94 4.15 -30.85
C SER A 8 -34.36 5.00 -31.99
N SER A 9 -33.50 4.34 -32.77
CA SER A 9 -33.25 4.53 -34.20
C SER A 9 -33.87 5.76 -34.87
N ASP A 10 -33.00 6.68 -35.30
CA ASP A 10 -33.19 7.40 -36.55
C ASP A 10 -31.82 7.66 -37.19
N GLU A 11 -31.69 7.17 -38.41
CA GLU A 11 -30.49 7.18 -39.25
C GLU A 11 -30.12 8.62 -39.60
N ARG A 12 -28.98 9.09 -39.08
CA ARG A 12 -28.23 10.19 -39.67
C ARG A 12 -26.76 9.81 -39.71
N PHE A 13 -26.26 9.59 -40.92
CA PHE A 13 -24.82 9.48 -41.20
C PHE A 13 -24.14 10.77 -40.74
N ASP A 14 -23.35 10.73 -39.68
CA ASP A 14 -22.50 11.86 -39.29
C ASP A 14 -21.20 11.38 -38.64
N VAL A 15 -20.14 11.34 -39.45
CA VAL A 15 -18.70 11.58 -39.17
C VAL A 15 -18.01 10.89 -37.96
N GLN A 16 -18.68 10.01 -37.21
CA GLN A 16 -18.15 9.49 -35.93
C GLN A 16 -17.81 7.99 -35.90
N ASN A 17 -17.90 7.28 -37.03
CA ASN A 17 -17.46 5.88 -37.13
C ASN A 17 -16.46 5.71 -38.27
N PRO A 18 -15.15 5.92 -38.05
CA PRO A 18 -14.17 5.23 -38.86
C PRO A 18 -14.38 3.73 -38.59
N ILE A 19 -14.51 2.92 -39.65
CA ILE A 19 -14.48 1.46 -39.52
C ILE A 19 -13.19 1.12 -38.78
N ILE A 20 -13.29 0.73 -37.50
CA ILE A 20 -12.14 0.45 -36.66
C ILE A 20 -11.54 -0.86 -37.17
N ASN A 21 -10.50 -0.75 -37.98
CA ASN A 21 -9.67 -1.86 -38.40
C ASN A 21 -8.41 -1.91 -37.50
N GLU A 22 -7.67 -3.02 -37.49
CA GLU A 22 -6.43 -3.21 -36.71
C GLU A 22 -5.29 -2.21 -37.01
N ARG A 23 -5.52 -1.29 -37.94
CA ARG A 23 -4.61 -0.18 -38.30
C ARG A 23 -5.09 1.21 -37.84
N THR A 24 -6.18 1.29 -37.08
CA THR A 24 -6.73 2.58 -36.61
C THR A 24 -6.07 2.98 -35.27
N PRO A 25 -5.34 4.11 -35.19
CA PRO A 25 -4.69 4.53 -33.96
C PRO A 25 -5.70 5.02 -32.91
N LEU A 26 -5.54 4.58 -31.66
CA LEU A 26 -6.53 4.76 -30.58
C LEU A 26 -6.41 6.06 -29.77
N MET A 27 -5.49 6.98 -30.14
CA MET A 27 -5.33 8.26 -29.45
C MET A 27 -5.19 9.40 -30.47
N VAL A 28 -6.07 10.40 -30.36
CA VAL A 28 -5.96 11.66 -31.10
C VAL A 28 -4.88 12.51 -30.42
N ASP A 29 -3.80 12.80 -31.15
CA ASP A 29 -2.72 13.67 -30.68
C ASP A 29 -3.27 15.06 -30.32
N SER A 30 -3.39 15.32 -29.02
CA SER A 30 -3.77 16.62 -28.49
C SER A 30 -2.54 17.48 -28.28
N SER A 31 -1.87 17.88 -29.38
CA SER A 31 -0.77 18.84 -29.32
C SER A 31 -1.28 20.28 -29.45
N ALA A 32 -2.00 20.81 -28.46
CA ALA A 32 -2.25 22.26 -28.38
C ALA A 32 -2.90 22.70 -27.06
N VAL A 33 -2.12 23.01 -26.00
CA VAL A 33 -2.35 24.18 -25.11
C VAL A 33 -1.04 24.55 -24.38
N PRO A 34 -0.60 25.83 -24.38
CA PRO A 34 0.56 26.27 -23.62
C PRO A 34 0.21 26.81 -22.22
N SER A 35 1.19 26.74 -21.30
CA SER A 35 1.41 27.62 -20.14
C SER A 35 0.84 27.24 -18.76
N ARG A 36 1.68 26.61 -17.93
CA ARG A 36 1.85 27.00 -16.51
C ARG A 36 3.27 26.62 -16.02
N PRO A 37 4.06 27.54 -15.43
CA PRO A 37 5.39 27.21 -14.95
C PRO A 37 5.29 26.50 -13.60
N VAL A 38 5.66 25.22 -13.55
CA VAL A 38 5.94 24.51 -12.31
C VAL A 38 7.43 24.70 -12.04
N PHE A 39 7.75 25.55 -11.07
CA PHE A 39 9.11 25.65 -10.54
C PHE A 39 9.39 24.37 -9.73
N SER A 40 10.06 23.41 -10.36
CA SER A 40 10.75 22.31 -9.70
C SER A 40 12.06 22.08 -10.45
N ASN A 41 13.18 22.42 -9.81
CA ASN A 41 14.54 22.36 -10.34
C ASN A 41 15.12 20.92 -10.37
N ASP A 42 14.29 19.88 -10.49
CA ASP A 42 14.75 18.48 -10.40
C ASP A 42 14.35 17.60 -11.61
N PHE A 43 14.03 18.18 -12.77
CA PHE A 43 13.86 17.41 -14.00
C PHE A 43 14.81 17.88 -15.09
N ALA A 44 15.80 17.04 -15.41
CA ALA A 44 16.57 17.15 -16.64
C ALA A 44 15.62 17.19 -17.86
N PRO A 45 15.97 17.95 -18.92
CA PRO A 45 15.04 18.39 -19.92
C PRO A 45 14.48 17.23 -20.74
N ASN A 46 13.21 17.37 -21.13
CA ASN A 46 12.55 16.58 -22.15
C ASN A 46 13.44 16.52 -23.41
N GLU A 47 14.14 15.40 -23.62
CA GLU A 47 14.72 15.11 -24.93
C GLU A 47 13.59 14.74 -25.88
N SER A 48 13.29 15.72 -26.72
CA SER A 48 12.60 15.63 -27.99
C SER A 48 12.80 14.30 -28.72
N LEU A 49 11.66 13.69 -29.06
CA LEU A 49 11.43 12.74 -30.14
C LEU A 49 12.45 12.88 -31.30
N THR A 50 13.53 12.09 -31.28
CA THR A 50 14.34 11.77 -32.47
C THR A 50 14.85 10.33 -32.40
N SER A 51 14.33 9.49 -33.31
CA SER A 51 14.79 8.15 -33.77
C SER A 51 15.25 7.06 -32.77
N PRO A 52 14.70 5.82 -32.85
CA PRO A 52 15.03 4.70 -31.97
C PRO A 52 16.09 3.75 -32.54
N LYS A 53 16.98 3.18 -31.70
CA LYS A 53 17.20 1.70 -31.57
C LYS A 53 18.43 1.20 -30.78
N GLU A 54 19.44 1.99 -30.43
CA GLU A 54 20.59 1.47 -29.64
C GLU A 54 20.67 1.96 -28.19
N ASN A 55 19.95 3.03 -27.85
CA ASN A 55 20.04 3.64 -26.51
C ASN A 55 19.02 3.07 -25.51
N ASP A 56 17.96 2.42 -26.00
CA ASP A 56 16.90 1.83 -25.16
C ASP A 56 17.35 0.53 -24.49
N GLU A 57 18.15 -0.28 -25.18
CA GLU A 57 18.73 -1.51 -24.59
C GLU A 57 19.65 -1.17 -23.41
N LYS A 58 20.48 -0.13 -23.54
CA LYS A 58 21.33 0.36 -22.45
C LYS A 58 20.51 0.97 -21.30
N GLY A 59 19.41 1.67 -21.62
CA GLY A 59 18.46 2.17 -20.63
C GLY A 59 17.71 1.07 -19.87
N ALA A 60 17.31 0.01 -20.56
CA ALA A 60 16.68 -1.17 -19.97
C ALA A 60 17.64 -1.91 -19.03
N VAL A 61 18.90 -2.07 -19.44
CA VAL A 61 19.94 -2.67 -18.59
C VAL A 61 20.19 -1.82 -17.33
N ASN A 62 20.20 -0.49 -17.45
CA ASN A 62 20.36 0.38 -16.29
C ASN A 62 19.17 0.27 -15.32
N LYS A 63 17.93 0.17 -15.83
CA LYS A 63 16.75 -0.09 -15.01
C LYS A 63 16.85 -1.42 -14.27
N ILE A 64 17.27 -2.47 -14.96
CA ILE A 64 17.48 -3.80 -14.35
C ILE A 64 18.55 -3.71 -13.25
N LEU A 65 19.65 -3.00 -13.50
CA LEU A 65 20.72 -2.84 -12.50
C LEU A 65 20.24 -2.06 -11.27
N HIS A 66 19.44 -1.02 -11.46
CA HIS A 66 18.80 -0.28 -10.37
C HIS A 66 17.80 -1.15 -9.58
N GLU A 67 17.03 -1.99 -10.27
CA GLU A 67 16.09 -2.91 -9.63
C GLU A 67 16.82 -4.01 -8.85
N VAL A 68 17.85 -4.61 -9.45
CA VAL A 68 18.68 -5.63 -8.81
C VAL A 68 19.42 -5.06 -7.59
N SER A 69 20.05 -3.89 -7.73
CA SER A 69 20.76 -3.25 -6.60
C SER A 69 19.84 -2.88 -5.44
N ARG A 70 18.55 -2.64 -5.69
CA ARG A 70 17.54 -2.43 -4.64
C ARG A 70 17.07 -3.74 -3.99
N ASN A 71 16.99 -4.82 -4.75
CA ASN A 71 16.41 -6.10 -4.31
C ASN A 71 17.44 -7.07 -3.71
N VAL A 72 18.74 -6.86 -3.97
CA VAL A 72 19.81 -7.62 -3.34
C VAL A 72 19.99 -7.15 -1.89
N ILE A 73 20.01 -8.10 -0.97
CA ILE A 73 20.21 -7.85 0.46
C ILE A 73 21.70 -7.90 0.76
N ASP A 74 22.26 -6.77 1.21
CA ASP A 74 23.60 -6.74 1.79
C ASP A 74 23.58 -7.30 3.22
N ILE A 75 24.12 -8.49 3.39
CA ILE A 75 24.19 -9.18 4.69
C ILE A 75 25.25 -8.53 5.60
N ALA A 76 26.28 -7.89 5.04
CA ALA A 76 27.40 -7.35 5.80
C ALA A 76 27.07 -6.05 6.53
N ASN A 77 26.11 -5.26 6.03
CA ASN A 77 25.67 -4.00 6.62
C ASN A 77 24.40 -4.14 7.50
N MET A 78 24.09 -5.36 7.96
CA MET A 78 23.00 -5.59 8.91
C MET A 78 23.34 -5.11 10.32
N GLU A 79 24.63 -5.12 10.68
CA GLU A 79 25.11 -4.47 11.89
C GLU A 79 25.16 -2.96 11.62
N SER A 80 24.64 -2.14 12.54
CA SER A 80 24.44 -0.72 12.32
C SER A 80 25.77 -0.04 11.94
N GLY A 81 26.02 0.11 10.64
CA GLY A 81 27.01 1.01 10.08
C GLY A 81 26.61 2.41 10.50
N GLY A 82 27.10 2.81 11.68
CA GLY A 82 26.64 3.97 12.40
C GLY A 82 26.77 5.20 11.52
N ILE A 83 25.69 5.96 11.41
CA ILE A 83 25.80 7.32 10.90
C ILE A 83 26.78 8.08 11.81
N GLU A 84 27.68 8.85 11.21
CA GLU A 84 28.59 9.72 11.97
C GLU A 84 27.77 10.58 12.95
N GLN A 85 28.22 10.68 14.19
CA GLN A 85 27.50 11.36 15.27
C GLN A 85 27.16 12.82 14.93
N ILE A 86 28.05 13.50 14.18
CA ILE A 86 27.83 14.88 13.71
C ILE A 86 26.65 14.93 12.73
N LYS A 87 26.62 14.03 11.73
CA LYS A 87 25.52 13.95 10.76
C LYS A 87 24.19 13.60 11.42
N TYR A 88 24.23 12.75 12.46
CA TYR A 88 23.04 12.46 13.26
C TYR A 88 22.53 13.71 13.98
N SER A 89 23.38 14.42 14.71
CA SER A 89 22.99 15.62 15.46
C SER A 89 22.48 16.74 14.56
N GLU A 90 23.06 16.92 13.37
CA GLU A 90 22.58 17.89 12.39
C GLU A 90 21.18 17.51 11.86
N ARG A 91 20.96 16.23 11.51
CA ARG A 91 19.65 15.73 11.10
C ARG A 91 18.60 15.87 12.19
N GLU A 92 18.97 15.60 13.44
CA GLU A 92 18.10 15.76 14.61
C GLU A 92 17.59 17.20 14.72
N LYS A 93 18.47 18.20 14.62
CA LYS A 93 18.09 19.63 14.66
C LYS A 93 17.15 20.00 13.51
N VAL A 94 17.43 19.51 12.31
CA VAL A 94 16.58 19.75 11.12
C VAL A 94 15.21 19.12 11.29
N TYR A 95 15.11 17.88 11.76
CA TYR A 95 13.82 17.23 11.98
C TYR A 95 13.06 17.86 13.14
N SER A 96 13.74 18.19 14.24
CA SER A 96 13.11 18.86 15.39
C SER A 96 12.50 20.21 14.99
N SER A 97 13.20 21.01 14.18
CA SER A 97 12.68 22.29 13.69
C SER A 97 11.49 22.11 12.73
N LYS A 98 11.56 21.14 11.81
CA LYS A 98 10.43 20.81 10.91
C LYS A 98 9.21 20.32 11.67
N VAL A 99 9.40 19.47 12.68
CA VAL A 99 8.32 18.96 13.53
C VAL A 99 7.72 20.09 14.36
N ALA A 100 8.53 20.99 14.93
CA ALA A 100 8.01 22.13 15.69
C ALA A 100 7.11 23.05 14.84
N VAL A 101 7.48 23.30 13.57
CA VAL A 101 6.64 24.08 12.64
C VAL A 101 5.32 23.37 12.33
N LEU A 102 5.34 22.03 12.21
CA LEU A 102 4.13 21.23 11.95
C LEU A 102 3.24 21.07 13.19
N ALA A 103 3.83 20.99 14.39
CA ALA A 103 3.15 20.82 15.67
C ALA A 103 2.31 22.05 16.08
N ILE A 104 2.55 23.21 15.48
CA ILE A 104 1.71 24.41 15.63
C ILE A 104 0.32 24.19 15.01
N LYS A 105 0.18 23.27 14.05
CA LYS A 105 -1.14 22.83 13.60
C LYS A 105 -1.67 21.82 14.63
N PRO A 106 -2.78 22.11 15.34
CA PRO A 106 -3.35 21.15 16.27
C PRO A 106 -3.84 19.93 15.47
N THR A 107 -3.01 18.89 15.41
CA THR A 107 -3.50 17.57 15.07
C THR A 107 -4.31 17.11 16.28
N SER A 108 -5.52 16.60 16.04
CA SER A 108 -6.45 16.13 17.07
C SER A 108 -5.87 15.06 18.01
N SER A 109 -4.67 14.55 17.71
CA SER A 109 -3.97 13.47 18.42
C SER A 109 -3.35 13.87 19.77
N ALA A 110 -3.26 15.16 20.11
CA ALA A 110 -2.63 15.61 21.36
C ALA A 110 -3.60 15.70 22.56
N ARG A 111 -4.87 15.36 22.36
CA ARG A 111 -5.82 15.27 23.46
C ARG A 111 -5.81 13.82 23.92
N ASN A 112 -5.49 13.59 25.19
CA ASN A 112 -5.82 12.35 25.85
C ASN A 112 -7.34 12.21 25.72
N ASP A 113 -7.79 11.30 24.86
CA ASP A 113 -9.20 11.09 24.61
C ASP A 113 -9.87 10.78 25.94
N ILE A 114 -10.68 11.74 26.41
CA ILE A 114 -11.51 11.54 27.59
C ILE A 114 -12.51 10.46 27.20
N LEU A 115 -12.63 9.41 28.02
CA LEU A 115 -13.59 8.34 27.81
C LEU A 115 -14.96 8.95 27.50
N SER A 116 -15.54 8.58 26.36
CA SER A 116 -16.87 9.03 25.99
C SER A 116 -17.87 8.45 26.99
N ILE A 117 -18.39 9.30 27.88
CA ILE A 117 -19.46 8.94 28.80
C ILE A 117 -20.75 9.05 28.02
N ASP A 118 -21.32 7.89 27.65
CA ASP A 118 -22.66 7.83 27.11
C ASP A 118 -23.65 8.17 28.23
N SER A 119 -24.57 9.12 27.99
CA SER A 119 -25.36 9.81 29.02
C SER A 119 -26.56 9.00 29.53
N VAL A 120 -26.57 7.70 29.32
CA VAL A 120 -27.62 6.81 29.79
C VAL A 120 -27.43 6.56 31.29
N SER A 121 -28.54 6.54 32.02
CA SER A 121 -28.58 6.27 33.46
C SER A 121 -27.73 5.04 33.83
N VAL A 122 -26.53 5.30 34.37
CA VAL A 122 -25.48 4.29 34.67
C VAL A 122 -26.05 3.13 35.51
N VAL A 123 -26.98 3.43 36.41
CA VAL A 123 -27.61 2.47 37.32
C VAL A 123 -28.44 1.41 36.59
N ASN A 124 -29.13 1.78 35.50
CA ASN A 124 -29.99 0.85 34.78
C ASN A 124 -29.16 -0.11 33.90
N VAL A 125 -28.07 0.38 33.30
CA VAL A 125 -27.16 -0.45 32.50
C VAL A 125 -26.42 -1.46 33.39
N LEU A 126 -26.00 -1.04 34.59
CA LEU A 126 -25.26 -1.92 35.52
C LEU A 126 -26.15 -2.98 36.20
N SER A 127 -27.47 -2.84 36.17
CA SER A 127 -28.39 -3.78 36.82
C SER A 127 -28.93 -4.87 35.87
N GLU A 128 -28.72 -4.74 34.56
CA GLU A 128 -29.12 -5.75 33.58
C GLU A 128 -28.16 -6.95 33.61
N LYS A 129 -28.70 -8.17 33.78
CA LYS A 129 -27.90 -9.40 33.84
C LYS A 129 -28.36 -10.42 32.80
N THR A 130 -27.73 -10.40 31.64
CA THR A 130 -28.00 -11.38 30.57
C THR A 130 -27.13 -12.63 30.75
N THR A 131 -27.70 -13.68 31.36
CA THR A 131 -26.97 -14.92 31.69
C THR A 131 -26.99 -15.99 30.60
N ASN A 132 -27.98 -15.96 29.70
CA ASN A 132 -28.09 -16.92 28.60
C ASN A 132 -27.02 -16.68 27.53
N ASP A 133 -26.81 -15.43 27.13
CA ASP A 133 -25.80 -15.07 26.14
C ASP A 133 -24.40 -15.42 26.61
N ARG A 134 -24.12 -15.25 27.91
CA ARG A 134 -22.84 -15.66 28.50
C ARG A 134 -22.57 -17.15 28.31
N LYS A 135 -23.57 -18.00 28.51
CA LYS A 135 -23.41 -19.46 28.30
C LYS A 135 -23.17 -19.78 26.83
N MET A 136 -23.98 -19.21 25.93
CA MET A 136 -23.80 -19.37 24.49
C MET A 136 -22.41 -18.94 24.03
N ILE A 137 -21.93 -17.76 24.45
CA ILE A 137 -20.59 -17.26 24.14
C ILE A 137 -19.52 -18.21 24.68
N THR A 138 -19.69 -18.68 25.92
CA THR A 138 -18.72 -19.59 26.53
C THR A 138 -18.64 -20.93 25.78
N ASP A 139 -19.77 -21.48 25.35
CA ASP A 139 -19.81 -22.75 24.62
C ASP A 139 -19.24 -22.60 23.20
N ASN A 140 -19.51 -21.47 22.53
CA ASN A 140 -18.85 -21.13 21.27
C ASN A 140 -17.33 -21.03 21.43
N ILE A 141 -16.84 -20.39 22.50
CA ILE A 141 -15.39 -20.30 22.77
C ILE A 141 -14.79 -21.69 23.03
N LYS A 142 -15.48 -22.58 23.77
CA LYS A 142 -15.02 -23.96 23.96
C LYS A 142 -14.94 -24.73 22.65
N GLN A 143 -15.93 -24.55 21.76
CA GLN A 143 -15.92 -25.16 20.44
C GLN A 143 -14.73 -24.67 19.62
N VAL A 144 -14.47 -23.36 19.60
CA VAL A 144 -13.30 -22.77 18.93
C VAL A 144 -12.00 -23.30 19.52
N ALA A 145 -11.87 -23.39 20.84
CA ALA A 145 -10.69 -23.93 21.51
C ALA A 145 -10.44 -25.42 21.14
N SER A 146 -11.51 -26.21 21.03
CA SER A 146 -11.42 -27.61 20.57
C SER A 146 -10.99 -27.72 19.10
N ALA A 147 -11.45 -26.80 18.24
CA ALA A 147 -11.02 -26.72 16.85
C ALA A 147 -9.54 -26.32 16.73
N PHE A 148 -9.06 -25.37 17.55
CA PHE A 148 -7.64 -25.01 17.61
C PHE A 148 -6.76 -26.20 18.02
N SER A 149 -7.24 -27.05 18.92
CA SER A 149 -6.50 -28.25 19.34
C SER A 149 -6.39 -29.29 18.21
N SER A 150 -7.32 -29.28 17.25
CA SER A 150 -7.24 -30.12 16.04
C SER A 150 -6.30 -29.58 14.98
N MET A 151 -5.85 -28.32 15.10
CA MET A 151 -4.92 -27.68 14.18
C MET A 151 -3.49 -28.11 14.54
N GLY A 152 -3.03 -29.19 13.91
CA GLY A 152 -1.68 -29.71 14.07
C GLY A 152 -1.24 -30.52 12.86
N ILE A 153 0.06 -30.67 12.68
CA ILE A 153 0.63 -31.47 11.59
C ILE A 153 0.52 -32.95 11.97
N LYS A 154 -0.22 -33.73 11.17
CA LYS A 154 -0.25 -35.20 11.31
C LYS A 154 1.04 -35.79 10.75
N SER A 155 1.89 -36.33 11.61
CA SER A 155 3.12 -37.00 11.18
C SER A 155 2.78 -38.35 10.51
N THR A 156 3.04 -38.47 9.21
CA THR A 156 2.83 -39.71 8.43
C THR A 156 4.10 -40.54 8.27
N LYS A 157 5.27 -39.92 8.32
CA LYS A 157 6.59 -40.56 8.17
C LYS A 157 7.60 -39.88 9.10
N PRO A 158 8.60 -40.63 9.59
CA PRO A 158 9.68 -40.03 10.36
C PRO A 158 10.45 -39.04 9.47
N LEU A 159 10.64 -37.81 9.94
CA LEU A 159 11.43 -36.78 9.26
C LEU A 159 12.94 -36.96 9.47
N VAL A 160 13.32 -37.68 10.52
CA VAL A 160 14.71 -37.97 10.87
C VAL A 160 14.87 -39.49 10.87
N VAL A 161 15.82 -39.97 10.09
CA VAL A 161 16.27 -41.36 10.11
C VAL A 161 17.58 -41.38 10.87
N GLN A 162 17.66 -42.14 11.96
CA GLN A 162 18.93 -42.42 12.62
C GLN A 162 19.63 -43.53 11.83
N PHE A 163 20.89 -43.27 11.46
CA PHE A 163 21.73 -44.28 10.88
C PHE A 163 22.56 -44.90 12.02
N ASP A 164 22.40 -46.20 12.22
CA ASP A 164 23.27 -46.94 13.13
C ASP A 164 24.70 -46.87 12.60
N SER A 165 25.65 -46.50 13.46
CA SER A 165 27.07 -46.58 13.14
C SER A 165 27.42 -48.04 12.91
N VAL A 166 27.65 -48.42 11.66
CA VAL A 166 28.22 -49.72 11.32
C VAL A 166 29.61 -49.80 11.98
N PRO A 167 29.89 -50.83 12.80
CA PRO A 167 31.19 -50.99 13.47
C PRO A 167 32.34 -51.24 12.50
#